data_AF-A0A370S1Q9-F1
#
_entry.id   AF-A0A370S1Q9-F1
#
_cell.length_a   1.000
_cell.length_b   1.000
_cell.length_c   1.000
_cell.angle_alpha   90.00
_cell.angle_beta   90.00
_cell.angle_gamma   90.00
#
_symmetry.space_group_name_H-M   'P 1'
#
loop_
_entity.id
_entity.type
_entity.pdbx_description
1 polymer ?
#
loop_
_entity_poly.entity_id
_entity_poly.type
_entity_poly.pdbx_seq_one_letter_code
_entity_poly.pdbx_strand_id
1 'polypeptide(L)'
;MAGDWIKMRIDLQTHPKVFRMVSALKADRLRIIGGLHIAWSIFDTHSDDGVLHGYSVDAMDAVVGWPGFTQAMIEVEWASVQDDGSLVMPRFDEHNGASAKRRANDNERKRTARKSGSVRKMSASDADEMRTREEKRREDQNPLSAREAVDPRMPSEMTLDWHPDDKLLKTYSVHSGVALDLFTEDARRAFTAHYEPRGQVNTQAEWVQMLVKWVLSDLNRAASSNVRQFTPRQSNEPDFDSNAWAEGLVVSP
;
A
#
# COMPACT_ATOMS: atom_id res chain seq x y z
N MET A 1 -8.64 14.48 -1.49
CA MET A 1 -8.78 13.01 -1.33
C MET A 1 -9.15 12.47 -2.69
N ALA A 2 -8.31 11.64 -3.31
CA ALA A 2 -8.71 10.94 -4.54
C ALA A 2 -9.70 9.83 -4.14
N GLY A 3 -10.86 9.75 -4.80
CA GLY A 3 -11.85 8.70 -4.52
C GLY A 3 -11.35 7.32 -4.93
N ASP A 4 -12.05 6.29 -4.47
CA ASP A 4 -11.80 4.90 -4.88
C ASP A 4 -12.02 4.72 -6.39
N TRP A 5 -11.24 3.83 -6.99
CA TRP A 5 -11.22 3.60 -8.43
C TRP A 5 -11.26 2.09 -8.73
N ILE A 6 -11.95 1.76 -9.82
CA ILE A 6 -12.02 0.39 -10.35
C ILE A 6 -11.48 0.35 -11.78
N LYS A 7 -10.73 -0.70 -12.13
CA LYS A 7 -10.13 -0.86 -13.45
C LYS A 7 -11.11 -1.53 -14.43
N MET A 8 -11.47 -0.82 -15.48
CA MET A 8 -12.26 -1.38 -16.59
C MET A 8 -11.40 -1.61 -17.83
N ARG A 9 -11.54 -2.77 -18.49
CA ARG A 9 -10.82 -3.05 -19.73
C ARG A 9 -11.53 -2.43 -20.94
N ILE A 10 -10.74 -1.97 -21.92
CA ILE A 10 -11.25 -1.36 -23.16
C ILE A 10 -11.96 -2.37 -24.09
N ASP A 11 -11.61 -3.65 -23.98
CA ASP A 11 -12.18 -4.75 -24.76
C ASP A 11 -13.46 -5.31 -24.14
N LEU A 12 -13.91 -4.78 -23.00
CA LEU A 12 -15.14 -5.23 -22.36
C LEU A 12 -16.35 -5.05 -23.29
N GLN A 13 -16.37 -3.96 -24.07
CA GLN A 13 -17.40 -3.68 -25.06
C GLN A 13 -17.55 -4.74 -26.17
N THR A 14 -16.51 -5.53 -26.41
CA THR A 14 -16.49 -6.60 -27.42
C THR A 14 -16.40 -7.99 -26.81
N HIS A 15 -16.43 -8.10 -25.47
CA HIS A 15 -16.21 -9.38 -24.79
C HIS A 15 -17.39 -10.35 -25.02
N PRO A 16 -17.17 -11.63 -25.37
CA PRO A 16 -18.25 -12.58 -25.65
C PRO A 16 -19.26 -12.73 -24.51
N LYS A 17 -18.80 -12.67 -23.26
CA LYS A 17 -19.68 -12.71 -22.07
C LYS A 17 -20.63 -11.50 -22.00
N VAL A 18 -20.20 -10.30 -22.42
CA VAL A 18 -21.10 -9.14 -22.54
C VAL A 18 -22.18 -9.42 -23.58
N PHE A 19 -21.82 -9.97 -24.74
CA PHE A 19 -22.81 -10.30 -25.77
C PHE A 19 -23.80 -11.38 -25.33
N ARG A 20 -23.36 -12.36 -24.53
CA ARG A 20 -24.28 -13.33 -23.91
C ARG A 20 -25.29 -12.65 -22.99
N MET A 21 -24.84 -11.73 -22.12
CA MET A 21 -25.75 -10.98 -21.25
C MET A 21 -26.67 -10.03 -22.03
N VAL A 22 -26.18 -9.39 -23.11
CA VAL A 22 -27.01 -8.59 -24.04
C VAL A 22 -28.16 -9.43 -24.60
N SER A 23 -27.87 -10.65 -25.03
CA SER A 23 -28.88 -11.57 -25.56
C SER A 23 -29.87 -12.02 -24.48
N ALA A 24 -29.38 -12.35 -23.27
CA ALA A 24 -30.20 -12.84 -22.17
C ALA A 24 -31.16 -11.75 -21.64
N LEU A 25 -30.65 -10.53 -21.46
CA LEU A 25 -31.40 -9.42 -20.85
C LEU A 25 -32.07 -8.50 -21.88
N LYS A 26 -31.89 -8.76 -23.18
CA LYS A 26 -32.46 -7.97 -24.29
C LYS A 26 -32.18 -6.46 -24.17
N ALA A 27 -30.95 -6.13 -23.82
CA ALA A 27 -30.52 -4.77 -23.54
C ALA A 27 -29.23 -4.42 -24.27
N ASP A 28 -28.98 -3.12 -24.45
CA ASP A 28 -27.78 -2.66 -25.14
C ASP A 28 -26.50 -2.86 -24.31
N ARG A 29 -25.36 -2.86 -25.00
CA ARG A 29 -24.04 -3.11 -24.40
C ARG A 29 -23.68 -2.08 -23.32
N LEU A 30 -24.07 -0.82 -23.46
CA LEU A 30 -23.72 0.22 -22.50
C LEU A 30 -24.46 0.01 -21.18
N ARG A 31 -25.74 -0.39 -21.25
CA ARG A 31 -26.51 -0.76 -20.06
C ARG A 31 -25.89 -1.95 -19.32
N ILE A 32 -25.44 -2.98 -20.04
CA ILE A 32 -24.75 -4.14 -19.45
C ILE A 32 -23.45 -3.69 -18.77
N ILE A 33 -22.62 -2.90 -19.44
CA ILE A 33 -21.35 -2.41 -18.89
C ILE A 33 -21.58 -1.53 -17.67
N GLY A 34 -22.62 -0.68 -17.67
CA GLY A 34 -23.01 0.13 -16.52
C GLY A 34 -23.42 -0.74 -15.32
N GLY A 35 -24.23 -1.78 -15.54
CA GLY A 35 -24.59 -2.74 -14.49
C GLY A 35 -23.38 -3.47 -13.93
N LEU A 36 -22.46 -3.92 -14.80
CA LEU A 36 -21.23 -4.60 -14.39
C LEU A 36 -20.35 -3.66 -13.56
N HIS A 37 -20.25 -2.40 -13.95
CA HIS A 37 -19.50 -1.40 -13.20
C HIS A 37 -20.08 -1.23 -11.78
N ILE A 38 -21.40 -1.14 -11.62
CA ILE A 38 -22.05 -1.05 -10.30
C ILE A 38 -21.75 -2.31 -9.48
N ALA A 39 -22.04 -3.50 -10.03
CA ALA A 39 -21.84 -4.76 -9.32
C ALA A 39 -20.38 -4.95 -8.87
N TRP A 40 -19.42 -4.71 -9.77
CA TRP A 40 -18.00 -4.82 -9.43
C TRP A 40 -17.54 -3.75 -8.43
N SER A 41 -18.14 -2.55 -8.44
CA SER A 41 -17.85 -1.53 -7.42
C SER A 41 -18.35 -1.97 -6.03
N ILE A 42 -19.49 -2.66 -5.94
CA ILE A 42 -19.98 -3.22 -4.68
C ILE A 42 -19.02 -4.30 -4.17
N PHE A 43 -18.60 -5.23 -5.02
CA PHE A 43 -17.58 -6.22 -4.65
C PHE A 43 -16.30 -5.54 -4.17
N ASP A 44 -15.83 -4.53 -4.88
CA ASP A 44 -14.58 -3.83 -4.55
C ASP A 44 -14.67 -3.05 -3.23
N THR A 45 -15.85 -2.54 -2.88
CA THR A 45 -16.07 -1.70 -1.69
C THR A 45 -16.35 -2.54 -0.44
N HIS A 46 -17.07 -3.66 -0.60
CA HIS A 46 -17.63 -4.42 0.51
C HIS A 46 -17.04 -5.83 0.65
N SER A 47 -16.02 -6.18 -0.15
CA SER A 47 -15.35 -7.46 -0.07
C SER A 47 -13.84 -7.33 -0.25
N ASP A 48 -13.09 -8.03 0.60
CA ASP A 48 -11.63 -8.14 0.51
C ASP A 48 -11.18 -9.44 -0.19
N ASP A 49 -12.04 -10.46 -0.23
CA ASP A 49 -11.77 -11.82 -0.72
C ASP A 49 -12.64 -12.22 -1.92
N GLY A 50 -13.52 -11.33 -2.37
CA GLY A 50 -14.49 -11.58 -3.43
C GLY A 50 -15.78 -12.23 -2.99
N VAL A 51 -16.03 -12.38 -1.68
CA VAL A 51 -17.31 -12.84 -1.13
C VAL A 51 -18.08 -11.64 -0.56
N LEU A 52 -19.35 -11.51 -0.95
CA LEU A 52 -20.30 -10.57 -0.37
C LEU A 52 -21.27 -11.32 0.54
N HIS A 53 -20.94 -11.39 1.82
CA HIS A 53 -21.81 -11.96 2.83
C HIS A 53 -23.11 -11.16 2.97
N GLY A 54 -24.25 -11.85 2.97
CA GLY A 54 -25.57 -11.23 3.08
C GLY A 54 -26.09 -10.58 1.80
N TYR A 55 -25.33 -10.59 0.70
CA TYR A 55 -25.85 -10.23 -0.62
C TYR A 55 -26.37 -11.47 -1.33
N SER A 56 -27.69 -11.53 -1.49
CA SER A 56 -28.34 -12.48 -2.40
C SER A 56 -28.35 -11.96 -3.84
N VAL A 57 -28.76 -12.82 -4.77
CA VAL A 57 -28.98 -12.46 -6.19
C VAL A 57 -29.97 -11.28 -6.30
N ASP A 58 -31.08 -11.36 -5.57
CA ASP A 58 -32.12 -10.31 -5.57
C ASP A 58 -31.62 -9.00 -4.93
N ALA A 59 -30.80 -9.08 -3.87
CA ALA A 59 -30.22 -7.91 -3.24
C ALA A 59 -29.28 -7.16 -4.18
N MET A 60 -28.43 -7.89 -4.92
CA MET A 60 -27.56 -7.29 -5.93
C MET A 60 -28.36 -6.68 -7.08
N ASP A 61 -29.41 -7.35 -7.57
CA ASP A 61 -30.30 -6.81 -8.60
C ASP A 61 -31.03 -5.54 -8.16
N ALA A 62 -31.42 -5.46 -6.88
CA ALA A 62 -32.00 -4.25 -6.30
C ALA A 62 -31.00 -3.08 -6.27
N VAL A 63 -29.73 -3.35 -5.96
CA VAL A 63 -28.66 -2.33 -5.99
C VAL A 63 -28.35 -1.87 -7.41
N VAL A 64 -28.28 -2.81 -8.36
CA VAL A 64 -28.09 -2.48 -9.78
C VAL A 64 -29.33 -1.80 -10.38
N GLY A 65 -30.51 -2.05 -9.80
CA GLY A 65 -31.80 -1.58 -10.31
C GLY A 65 -32.27 -2.37 -11.55
N TRP A 66 -31.87 -3.64 -11.66
CA TRP A 66 -32.18 -4.47 -12.82
C TRP A 66 -32.41 -5.93 -12.45
N PRO A 67 -33.68 -6.36 -12.32
CA PRO A 67 -34.02 -7.75 -12.07
C PRO A 67 -33.51 -8.70 -13.17
N GLY A 68 -32.94 -9.83 -12.75
CA GLY A 68 -32.33 -10.85 -13.60
C GLY A 68 -30.87 -10.57 -13.99
N PHE A 69 -30.32 -9.40 -13.64
CA PHE A 69 -28.96 -9.02 -14.05
C PHE A 69 -27.90 -9.91 -13.42
N THR A 70 -28.00 -10.16 -12.12
CA THR A 70 -27.07 -10.98 -11.34
C THR A 70 -27.16 -12.43 -11.77
N GLN A 71 -28.36 -12.92 -12.11
CA GLN A 71 -28.52 -14.25 -12.70
C GLN A 71 -27.77 -14.37 -14.03
N ALA A 72 -27.88 -13.37 -14.91
CA ALA A 72 -27.12 -13.35 -16.17
C ALA A 72 -25.59 -13.25 -15.93
N MET A 73 -25.15 -12.58 -14.85
CA MET A 73 -23.73 -12.58 -14.45
C MET A 73 -23.26 -13.98 -14.02
N ILE A 74 -24.12 -14.73 -13.31
CA ILE A 74 -23.82 -16.09 -12.87
C ILE A 74 -23.72 -17.03 -14.08
N GLU A 75 -24.64 -16.94 -15.03
CA GLU A 75 -24.62 -17.76 -16.26
C GLU A 75 -23.36 -17.55 -17.11
N VAL A 76 -22.76 -16.37 -17.05
CA VAL A 76 -21.48 -16.09 -17.69
C VAL A 76 -20.29 -16.26 -16.75
N GLU A 77 -20.47 -16.84 -15.57
CA GLU A 77 -19.40 -17.12 -14.58
C GLU A 77 -18.61 -15.86 -14.17
N TRP A 78 -19.30 -14.73 -14.08
CA TRP A 78 -18.77 -13.50 -13.46
C TRP A 78 -19.26 -13.31 -12.04
N ALA A 79 -20.26 -14.07 -11.64
CA ALA A 79 -20.63 -14.28 -10.25
C ALA A 79 -20.92 -15.77 -10.02
N SER A 80 -20.96 -16.19 -8.77
CA SER A 80 -21.47 -17.49 -8.33
C SER A 80 -22.13 -17.32 -6.97
N VAL A 81 -22.92 -18.29 -6.54
CA VAL A 81 -23.57 -18.29 -5.22
C VAL A 81 -22.97 -19.43 -4.41
N GLN A 82 -22.60 -19.17 -3.15
CA GLN A 82 -22.19 -20.19 -2.20
C GLN A 82 -23.38 -20.92 -1.58
N ASP A 83 -23.13 -22.05 -0.92
CA ASP A 83 -24.17 -22.86 -0.28
C ASP A 83 -24.94 -22.09 0.81
N ASP A 84 -24.33 -21.07 1.41
CA ASP A 84 -24.93 -20.18 2.40
C ASP A 84 -25.79 -19.05 1.77
N GLY A 85 -25.84 -18.96 0.44
CA GLY A 85 -26.56 -17.93 -0.30
C GLY A 85 -25.74 -16.65 -0.57
N SER A 86 -24.48 -16.57 -0.13
CA SER A 86 -23.61 -15.41 -0.37
C SER A 86 -23.17 -15.33 -1.83
N LEU A 87 -23.14 -14.11 -2.38
CA LEU A 87 -22.64 -13.87 -3.73
C LEU A 87 -21.11 -13.84 -3.75
N VAL A 88 -20.51 -14.51 -4.72
CA VAL A 88 -19.05 -14.59 -4.91
C VAL A 88 -18.68 -14.08 -6.29
N MET A 89 -17.57 -13.35 -6.38
CA MET A 89 -16.94 -12.98 -7.64
C MET A 89 -15.77 -13.93 -7.91
N PRO A 90 -15.89 -14.87 -8.86
CA PRO A 90 -14.79 -15.77 -9.20
C PRO A 90 -13.56 -14.98 -9.64
N ARG A 91 -12.37 -15.43 -9.23
CA ARG A 91 -11.08 -14.82 -9.58
C ARG A 91 -10.95 -13.34 -9.18
N PHE A 92 -11.53 -12.98 -8.02
CA PHE A 92 -11.43 -11.63 -7.47
C PHE A 92 -9.99 -11.12 -7.39
N ASP A 93 -9.05 -11.96 -6.93
CA ASP A 93 -7.62 -11.63 -6.80
C ASP A 93 -6.91 -11.29 -8.12
N GLU A 94 -7.44 -11.74 -9.26
CA GLU A 94 -6.86 -11.44 -10.57
C GLU A 94 -7.17 -10.01 -11.02
N HIS A 95 -8.28 -9.43 -10.56
CA HIS A 95 -8.81 -8.19 -11.10
C HIS A 95 -9.09 -7.11 -10.07
N ASN A 96 -9.76 -7.44 -8.96
CA ASN A 96 -10.19 -6.46 -7.95
C ASN A 96 -9.43 -6.60 -6.62
N GLY A 97 -8.67 -7.68 -6.41
CA GLY A 97 -7.85 -7.83 -5.21
C GLY A 97 -6.74 -6.77 -5.07
N ALA A 98 -6.30 -6.53 -3.84
CA ALA A 98 -5.25 -5.55 -3.52
C ALA A 98 -3.96 -5.78 -4.32
N SER A 99 -3.62 -7.06 -4.58
CA SER A 99 -2.48 -7.46 -5.39
C SER A 99 -2.65 -7.06 -6.87
N ALA A 100 -3.85 -7.25 -7.45
CA ALA A 100 -4.16 -6.84 -8.82
C ALA A 100 -4.11 -5.33 -8.99
N LYS A 101 -4.65 -4.55 -8.04
CA LYS A 101 -4.57 -3.08 -8.05
C LYS A 101 -3.12 -2.59 -8.02
N ARG A 102 -2.27 -3.18 -7.16
CA ARG A 102 -0.82 -2.86 -7.13
C ARG A 102 -0.15 -3.16 -8.47
N ARG A 103 -0.37 -4.36 -9.04
CA ARG A 103 0.18 -4.74 -10.36
C ARG A 103 -0.29 -3.79 -11.46
N ALA A 104 -1.56 -3.36 -11.43
CA ALA A 104 -2.10 -2.40 -12.39
C ALA A 104 -1.40 -1.04 -12.31
N ASN A 105 -1.22 -0.51 -11.10
CA ASN A 105 -0.50 0.74 -10.86
C ASN A 105 0.98 0.65 -11.27
N ASP A 106 1.65 -0.45 -10.98
CA ASP A 106 3.05 -0.65 -11.37
C ASP A 106 3.21 -0.77 -12.88
N ASN A 107 2.28 -1.44 -13.57
CA ASN A 107 2.25 -1.48 -15.03
C ASN A 107 2.04 -0.09 -15.62
N GLU A 108 1.15 0.72 -15.06
CA GLU A 108 0.93 2.10 -15.51
C GLU A 108 2.14 3.00 -15.27
N ARG A 109 2.79 2.87 -14.10
CA ARG A 109 4.06 3.55 -13.78
C ARG A 109 5.15 3.18 -14.78
N LYS A 110 5.34 1.88 -15.06
CA LYS A 110 6.31 1.38 -16.04
C LYS A 110 5.98 1.87 -17.45
N ARG A 111 4.71 1.89 -17.84
CA ARG A 111 4.27 2.40 -19.15
C ARG A 111 4.55 3.89 -19.29
N THR A 112 4.22 4.68 -18.27
CA THR A 112 4.50 6.12 -18.22
C THR A 112 6.00 6.39 -18.23
N ALA A 113 6.80 5.63 -17.49
CA ALA A 113 8.26 5.72 -17.49
C ALA A 113 8.86 5.40 -18.87
N ARG A 114 8.36 4.38 -19.58
CA ARG A 114 8.77 4.07 -20.97
C ARG A 114 8.38 5.19 -21.95
N LYS A 115 7.18 5.75 -21.81
CA LYS A 115 6.70 6.86 -22.65
C LYS A 115 7.50 8.15 -22.42
N SER A 116 7.89 8.43 -21.18
CA SER A 116 8.77 9.55 -20.80
C SER A 116 10.24 9.30 -21.18
N GLY A 117 10.69 8.04 -21.15
CA GLY A 117 12.03 7.60 -21.51
C GLY A 117 12.38 7.73 -22.99
N SER A 118 11.38 7.83 -23.88
CA SER A 118 11.61 8.06 -25.31
C SER A 118 12.21 9.44 -25.66
N VAL A 119 12.34 10.35 -24.69
CA VAL A 119 12.93 11.70 -24.88
C VAL A 119 14.34 11.82 -24.30
N ARG A 120 14.87 10.81 -23.59
CA ARG A 120 16.31 10.78 -23.28
C ARG A 120 17.05 10.22 -24.48
N LYS A 121 17.65 11.12 -25.27
CA LYS A 121 18.78 10.79 -26.16
C LYS A 121 19.72 9.86 -25.39
N MET A 122 19.83 8.62 -25.83
CA MET A 122 20.83 7.68 -25.32
C MET A 122 22.19 8.15 -25.80
N SER A 123 22.93 8.86 -24.94
CA SER A 123 24.38 9.00 -25.08
C SER A 123 25.02 7.80 -24.39
N ALA A 124 25.08 6.66 -25.09
CA ALA A 124 26.01 5.54 -24.90
C ALA A 124 25.42 4.28 -25.56
N SER A 125 25.71 4.08 -26.85
CA SER A 125 25.34 2.88 -27.61
C SER A 125 26.50 1.87 -27.68
N ASP A 126 27.41 1.85 -26.70
CA ASP A 126 28.74 1.24 -26.88
C ASP A 126 29.21 0.37 -25.69
N ALA A 127 28.29 -0.24 -24.95
CA ALA A 127 28.64 -1.06 -23.78
C ALA A 127 27.97 -2.43 -23.75
N ASP A 128 27.65 -3.00 -24.92
CA ASP A 128 27.15 -4.39 -25.03
C ASP A 128 28.02 -5.24 -25.97
N GLU A 129 29.33 -5.05 -25.88
CA GLU A 129 30.31 -5.98 -26.43
C GLU A 129 31.31 -6.31 -25.33
N MET A 130 31.07 -7.41 -24.60
CA MET A 130 32.07 -8.42 -24.23
C MET A 130 31.47 -9.48 -23.32
N ARG A 131 31.73 -10.73 -23.69
CA ARG A 131 31.15 -11.97 -23.21
C ARG A 131 31.67 -12.43 -21.84
N THR A 132 30.83 -13.24 -21.19
CA THR A 132 31.07 -14.46 -20.40
C THR A 132 32.53 -14.91 -20.18
N ARG A 133 32.95 -15.08 -18.91
CA ARG A 133 33.87 -16.16 -18.50
C ARG A 133 33.86 -16.44 -16.99
N GLU A 134 33.89 -17.73 -16.68
CA GLU A 134 33.87 -18.39 -15.37
C GLU A 134 35.29 -18.70 -14.83
N GLU A 135 35.38 -18.83 -13.49
CA GLU A 135 36.40 -19.53 -12.65
C GLU A 135 37.88 -19.03 -12.55
N LYS A 136 38.34 -18.67 -11.32
CA LYS A 136 39.37 -19.39 -10.49
C LYS A 136 39.96 -18.58 -9.32
N ARG A 137 39.71 -19.09 -8.10
CA ARG A 137 40.63 -19.36 -6.97
C ARG A 137 41.92 -18.52 -6.77
N ARG A 138 42.06 -17.90 -5.58
CA ARG A 138 43.24 -17.97 -4.69
C ARG A 138 42.96 -17.39 -3.30
N GLU A 139 43.38 -18.15 -2.28
CA GLU A 139 43.35 -17.87 -0.84
C GLU A 139 44.54 -16.98 -0.38
N ASP A 140 44.39 -16.48 0.85
CA ASP A 140 45.38 -16.00 1.84
C ASP A 140 46.00 -14.60 1.73
N GLN A 141 45.57 -13.69 2.63
CA GLN A 141 46.28 -13.34 3.88
C GLN A 141 45.51 -12.27 4.71
N ASN A 142 45.36 -12.54 6.02
CA ASN A 142 44.83 -11.64 7.07
C ASN A 142 46.04 -10.95 7.79
N PRO A 143 45.96 -9.75 8.41
CA PRO A 143 45.17 -9.51 9.64
C PRO A 143 44.40 -8.18 9.71
N LEU A 144 43.13 -8.27 10.13
CA LEU A 144 42.44 -7.39 11.10
C LEU A 144 42.34 -5.89 10.78
N SER A 145 41.22 -5.54 10.13
CA SER A 145 40.36 -4.36 10.37
C SER A 145 39.80 -3.81 9.05
N ALA A 146 38.97 -4.59 8.40
CA ALA A 146 38.09 -4.10 7.37
C ALA A 146 36.75 -4.82 7.57
N ARG A 147 35.75 -4.08 8.07
CA ARG A 147 34.35 -4.48 7.89
C ARG A 147 34.20 -4.82 6.42
N GLU A 148 33.94 -6.09 6.10
CA GLU A 148 33.73 -6.53 4.73
C GLU A 148 32.77 -5.55 4.07
N ALA A 149 33.21 -4.92 2.98
CA ALA A 149 32.32 -4.15 2.14
C ALA A 149 31.36 -5.15 1.51
N VAL A 150 30.27 -5.45 2.22
CA VAL A 150 29.15 -6.22 1.72
C VAL A 150 28.76 -5.56 0.40
N ASP A 151 28.85 -6.31 -0.69
CA ASP A 151 28.46 -5.81 -2.01
C ASP A 151 27.08 -5.17 -1.87
N PRO A 152 26.91 -3.85 -2.12
CA PRO A 152 25.65 -3.15 -1.93
C PRO A 152 24.48 -3.73 -2.74
N ARG A 153 24.76 -4.63 -3.69
CA ARG A 153 23.79 -5.35 -4.50
C ARG A 153 23.45 -6.76 -4.01
N MET A 154 24.15 -7.29 -3.01
CA MET A 154 23.77 -8.58 -2.41
C MET A 154 22.53 -8.41 -1.52
N PRO A 155 21.49 -9.24 -1.69
CA PRO A 155 20.35 -9.26 -0.79
C PRO A 155 20.78 -9.69 0.62
N SER A 156 20.43 -8.91 1.63
CA SER A 156 20.70 -9.19 3.03
C SER A 156 19.45 -9.00 3.89
N GLU A 157 19.35 -9.82 4.94
CA GLU A 157 18.33 -9.67 5.98
C GLU A 157 18.66 -8.49 6.90
N MET A 158 17.63 -7.90 7.51
CA MET A 158 17.82 -6.85 8.51
C MET A 158 18.42 -7.45 9.78
N THR A 159 19.49 -6.85 10.28
CA THR A 159 20.13 -7.20 11.56
C THR A 159 20.10 -6.01 12.52
N LEU A 160 20.12 -6.24 13.82
CA LEU A 160 20.13 -5.16 14.82
C LEU A 160 21.38 -4.26 14.70
N ASP A 161 22.50 -4.87 14.31
CA ASP A 161 23.78 -4.20 14.07
C ASP A 161 23.91 -3.63 12.64
N TRP A 162 22.84 -3.64 11.85
CA TRP A 162 22.85 -3.12 10.49
C TRP A 162 23.09 -1.61 10.46
N HIS A 163 24.01 -1.16 9.61
CA HIS A 163 24.28 0.26 9.39
C HIS A 163 24.05 0.63 7.92
N PRO A 164 23.45 1.81 7.65
CA PRO A 164 23.32 2.29 6.28
C PRO A 164 24.70 2.55 5.66
N ASP A 165 24.83 2.29 4.36
CA ASP A 165 26.03 2.74 3.62
C ASP A 165 26.01 4.27 3.49
N ASP A 166 27.11 4.92 3.90
CA ASP A 166 27.21 6.38 3.94
C ASP A 166 27.01 7.05 2.57
N LYS A 167 27.50 6.42 1.49
CA LYS A 167 27.40 7.00 0.14
C LYS A 167 25.95 6.91 -0.35
N LEU A 168 25.31 5.77 -0.14
CA LEU A 168 23.90 5.59 -0.47
C LEU A 168 23.03 6.52 0.38
N LEU A 169 23.27 6.60 1.68
CA LEU A 169 22.47 7.45 2.58
C LEU A 169 22.54 8.92 2.17
N LYS A 170 23.74 9.44 1.89
CA LYS A 170 23.93 10.80 1.34
C LYS A 170 23.19 11.01 0.03
N THR A 171 23.21 10.03 -0.86
CA THR A 171 22.55 10.12 -2.16
C THR A 171 21.03 10.15 -2.01
N TYR A 172 20.45 9.21 -1.25
CA TYR A 172 19.00 9.10 -1.09
C TYR A 172 18.40 10.21 -0.22
N SER A 173 19.12 10.69 0.79
CA SER A 173 18.71 11.83 1.62
C SER A 173 18.57 13.11 0.80
N VAL A 174 19.58 13.45 -0.02
CA VAL A 174 19.55 14.59 -0.95
C VAL A 174 18.37 14.46 -1.92
N HIS A 175 18.16 13.28 -2.52
CA HIS A 175 17.05 13.07 -3.44
C HIS A 175 15.66 13.17 -2.78
N SER A 176 15.56 12.90 -1.48
CA SER A 176 14.29 12.93 -0.75
C SER A 176 14.09 14.23 0.05
N GLY A 177 15.06 15.15 0.00
CA GLY A 177 15.01 16.43 0.73
C GLY A 177 15.10 16.28 2.26
N VAL A 178 15.73 15.21 2.76
CA VAL A 178 15.88 14.95 4.19
C VAL A 178 17.30 15.30 4.62
N ALA A 179 17.45 16.08 5.68
CA ALA A 179 18.76 16.46 6.20
C ALA A 179 19.45 15.28 6.91
N LEU A 180 20.79 15.20 6.80
CA LEU A 180 21.57 14.04 7.27
C LEU A 180 21.63 13.92 8.80
N ASP A 181 21.48 15.04 9.51
CA ASP A 181 21.42 15.13 10.97
C ASP A 181 20.19 14.43 11.57
N LEU A 182 19.16 14.19 10.77
CA LEU A 182 17.93 13.51 11.19
C LEU A 182 18.08 11.99 11.23
N PHE A 183 19.15 11.43 10.66
CA PHE A 183 19.48 10.00 10.75
C PHE A 183 20.25 9.70 12.03
N THR A 184 19.60 9.94 13.16
CA THR A 184 20.17 9.66 14.49
C THR A 184 20.31 8.16 14.74
N GLU A 185 21.17 7.81 15.68
CA GLU A 185 21.33 6.42 16.12
C GLU A 185 20.01 5.83 16.66
N ASP A 186 19.18 6.64 17.30
CA ASP A 186 17.85 6.23 17.78
C ASP A 186 16.89 5.93 16.62
N ALA A 187 16.91 6.75 15.57
CA ALA A 187 16.12 6.52 14.37
C ALA A 187 16.55 5.22 13.65
N ARG A 188 17.86 4.95 13.60
CA ARG A 188 18.41 3.68 13.07
C ARG A 188 17.94 2.50 13.90
N ARG A 189 18.07 2.56 15.23
CA ARG A 189 17.65 1.46 16.13
C ARG A 189 16.16 1.17 16.06
N ALA A 190 15.32 2.21 16.01
CA ALA A 190 13.89 2.05 15.84
C ALA A 190 13.55 1.38 14.51
N PHE A 191 14.28 1.73 13.44
CA PHE A 191 14.14 1.12 12.13
C PHE A 191 14.59 -0.35 12.13
N THR A 192 15.78 -0.67 12.64
CA THR A 192 16.28 -2.05 12.66
C THR A 192 15.40 -2.96 13.53
N ALA A 193 14.96 -2.50 14.70
CA ALA A 193 14.05 -3.24 15.57
C ALA A 193 12.68 -3.54 14.92
N HIS A 194 12.22 -2.69 14.00
CA HIS A 194 10.96 -2.91 13.29
C HIS A 194 11.09 -3.99 12.21
N TYR A 195 12.22 -4.04 11.50
CA TYR A 195 12.38 -4.90 10.32
C TYR A 195 13.13 -6.20 10.58
N GLU A 196 13.95 -6.30 11.63
CA GLU A 196 14.63 -7.56 12.03
C GLU A 196 13.65 -8.74 12.19
N PRO A 197 12.54 -8.63 12.94
CA PRO A 197 11.65 -9.79 13.16
C PRO A 197 10.82 -10.17 11.93
N ARG A 198 10.87 -9.39 10.84
CA ARG A 198 10.08 -9.64 9.63
C ARG A 198 10.71 -10.64 8.67
N GLY A 199 12.00 -10.95 8.83
CA GLY A 199 12.73 -11.84 7.91
C GLY A 199 12.71 -11.38 6.45
N GLN A 200 12.52 -10.06 6.21
CA GLN A 200 12.56 -9.51 4.87
C GLN A 200 14.01 -9.44 4.40
N VAL A 201 14.25 -9.82 3.13
CA VAL A 201 15.55 -9.72 2.49
C VAL A 201 15.49 -8.58 1.47
N ASN A 202 16.38 -7.60 1.59
CA ASN A 202 16.51 -6.53 0.59
C ASN A 202 17.98 -6.23 0.31
N THR A 203 18.25 -5.55 -0.80
CA THR A 203 19.58 -4.98 -1.06
C THR A 203 19.89 -3.81 -0.14
N GLN A 204 21.17 -3.48 0.01
CA GLN A 204 21.60 -2.34 0.85
C GLN A 204 20.96 -1.02 0.39
N ALA A 205 20.79 -0.83 -0.92
CA ALA A 205 20.13 0.36 -1.48
C ALA A 205 18.65 0.44 -1.11
N GLU A 206 17.94 -0.69 -1.12
CA GLU A 206 16.53 -0.76 -0.71
C GLU A 206 16.37 -0.49 0.78
N TRP A 207 17.23 -1.07 1.63
CA TRP A 207 17.23 -0.79 3.07
C TRP A 207 17.48 0.68 3.38
N VAL A 208 18.48 1.30 2.73
CA VAL A 208 18.76 2.73 2.88
C VAL A 208 17.57 3.58 2.41
N GLN A 209 16.96 3.25 1.27
CA GLN A 209 15.78 3.97 0.80
C GLN A 209 14.60 3.86 1.77
N MET A 210 14.40 2.69 2.36
CA MET A 210 13.37 2.47 3.38
C MET A 210 13.65 3.28 4.65
N LEU A 211 14.90 3.36 5.10
CA LEU A 211 15.31 4.21 6.22
C LEU A 211 15.04 5.70 5.93
N VAL A 212 15.35 6.21 4.73
CA VAL A 212 15.05 7.59 4.36
C VAL A 212 13.54 7.88 4.40
N LYS A 213 12.71 6.97 3.88
CA LYS A 213 11.24 7.11 3.94
C LYS A 213 10.71 7.01 5.37
N TRP A 214 11.32 6.17 6.20
CA TRP A 214 10.98 6.02 7.62
C TRP A 214 11.17 7.35 8.35
N VAL A 215 12.37 7.94 8.27
CA VAL A 215 12.70 9.23 8.89
C VAL A 215 11.80 10.34 8.35
N LEU A 216 11.57 10.40 7.03
CA LEU A 216 10.66 11.40 6.44
C LEU A 216 9.21 11.26 6.97
N SER A 217 8.73 10.04 7.13
CA SER A 217 7.38 9.78 7.66
C SER A 217 7.29 10.15 9.15
N ASP A 218 8.35 9.90 9.91
CA ASP A 218 8.43 10.25 11.32
C ASP A 218 8.45 11.78 11.52
N LEU A 219 9.19 12.52 10.70
CA LEU A 219 9.17 13.98 10.68
C LEU A 219 7.77 14.53 10.36
N ASN A 220 7.11 13.97 9.35
CA ASN A 220 5.75 14.38 8.99
C ASN A 220 4.75 14.05 10.11
N ARG A 221 4.95 12.95 10.83
CA ARG A 221 4.15 12.57 12.00
C ARG A 221 4.40 13.53 13.16
N ALA A 222 5.65 13.89 13.44
CA ALA A 222 6.01 14.86 14.47
C ALA A 222 5.48 16.28 14.14
N ALA A 223 5.50 16.67 12.86
CA ALA A 223 4.94 17.94 12.41
C ALA A 223 3.39 17.97 12.44
N SER A 224 2.75 16.80 12.25
CA SER A 224 1.28 16.67 12.30
C SER A 224 0.74 16.38 13.69
N SER A 225 1.57 15.94 14.64
CA SER A 225 1.26 15.88 16.07
C SER A 225 1.24 17.28 16.69
N ASN A 226 0.38 18.15 16.17
CA ASN A 226 -0.10 19.32 16.88
C ASN A 226 -1.05 18.84 17.98
N VAL A 227 -0.49 18.29 19.07
CA VAL A 227 -1.20 18.20 20.34
C VAL A 227 -1.36 19.63 20.83
N ARG A 228 -2.44 20.29 20.41
CA ARG A 228 -2.89 21.51 21.08
C ARG A 228 -3.23 21.10 22.49
N GLN A 229 -2.44 21.52 23.47
CA GLN A 229 -2.89 21.51 24.85
C GLN A 229 -4.22 22.25 24.89
N PHE A 230 -5.27 21.57 25.35
CA PHE A 230 -6.54 22.24 25.59
C PHE A 230 -6.28 23.40 26.54
N THR A 231 -6.65 24.62 26.13
CA THR A 231 -6.65 25.76 27.04
C THR A 231 -7.49 25.35 28.25
N PRO A 232 -6.94 25.35 29.48
CA PRO A 232 -7.71 24.95 30.65
C PRO A 232 -8.92 25.87 30.71
N ARG A 233 -10.11 25.28 30.64
CA ARG A 233 -11.36 26.00 30.86
C ARG A 233 -11.29 26.47 32.31
N GLN A 234 -11.16 27.78 32.54
CA GLN A 234 -11.45 28.35 33.86
C GLN A 234 -12.93 28.09 34.13
N SER A 235 -13.22 27.05 34.90
CA SER A 235 -14.53 26.81 35.47
C SER A 235 -14.76 27.86 36.56
N ASN A 236 -15.76 28.72 36.38
CA ASN A 236 -16.36 29.49 37.48
C ASN A 236 -17.26 28.59 38.36
N GLU A 237 -16.98 27.30 38.42
CA GLU A 237 -17.71 26.38 39.28
C GLU A 237 -17.22 26.57 40.72
N PRO A 238 -18.14 26.62 41.70
CA PRO A 238 -17.75 26.67 43.10
C PRO A 238 -16.96 25.38 43.43
N ASP A 239 -15.77 25.57 43.97
CA ASP A 239 -14.86 24.51 44.37
C ASP A 239 -15.51 23.63 45.45
N PHE A 240 -15.98 22.44 45.05
CA PHE A 240 -16.65 21.48 45.92
C PHE A 240 -15.70 20.86 46.97
N ASP A 241 -14.38 20.96 46.75
CA ASP A 241 -13.35 20.48 47.69
C ASP A 241 -12.87 21.60 48.64
N SER A 242 -13.45 22.80 48.54
CA SER A 242 -13.14 23.91 49.44
C SER A 242 -13.67 23.64 50.84
N ASN A 243 -12.78 23.51 51.82
CA ASN A 243 -13.11 23.47 53.24
C ASN A 243 -13.46 24.84 53.83
N ALA A 244 -13.69 25.87 53.01
CA ALA A 244 -14.09 27.19 53.47
C ALA A 244 -15.43 27.16 54.24
N TRP A 245 -16.30 26.17 54.00
CA TRP A 245 -17.54 25.98 54.75
C TRP A 245 -17.32 25.51 56.20
N ALA A 246 -16.12 25.02 56.53
CA ALA A 246 -15.79 24.49 57.85
C ALA A 246 -15.19 25.54 58.80
N GLU A 247 -14.87 26.75 58.30
CA GLU A 247 -14.42 27.88 59.14
C GLU A 247 -15.60 28.39 59.99
N GLY A 248 -15.67 27.94 61.24
CA GLY A 248 -16.65 28.39 62.23
C GLY A 248 -17.41 27.29 62.98
N LEU A 249 -17.20 26.02 62.61
CA LEU A 249 -17.87 24.88 63.26
C LEU A 249 -17.11 24.30 64.48
N VAL A 250 -16.05 24.96 64.95
CA VAL A 250 -15.36 24.55 66.18
C VAL A 250 -16.19 25.01 67.38
N VAL A 251 -17.09 24.13 67.83
CA VAL A 251 -17.71 24.23 69.16
C VAL A 251 -16.59 24.00 70.18
N SER A 252 -16.18 25.06 70.87
CA SER A 252 -15.26 24.95 72.00
C SER A 252 -15.98 24.27 73.17
N PRO A 253 -15.34 23.31 73.88
CA PRO A 253 -15.89 22.66 75.06
C PRO A 253 -16.05 23.61 76.25
#